data_AF-A0A377D7V9-F1
#
_entry.id   AF-A0A377D7V9-F1
#
_cell.length_a   1.000
_cell.length_b   1.000
_cell.length_c   1.000
_cell.angle_alpha   90.00
_cell.angle_beta   90.00
_cell.angle_gamma   90.00
#
_symmetry.space_group_name_H-M   'P 1'
#
loop_
_entity.id
_entity.type
_entity.pdbx_description
1 polymer ?
#
loop_
_entity_poly.entity_id
_entity_poly.type
_entity_poly.pdbx_seq_one_letter_code
_entity_poly.pdbx_strand_id
1 'polypeptide(L)'
;MYEFRDRTAKAYGCELLVHKNPEGVAMGINPFVHGSAKHTDIMKTEGLKQALNKYGFDAAFGGARRDEEKSRAKERIYSFRDRFHRWDPKNQRPELWHNYNGQINKGESIRVFPLSNWTEQDIWQYIWLENIDIVPLYIAAERPVLERDGMLMMIDDNRIDLQPGEVIKKRMVRFRTLGCWPLTGAVESNAQTLPEIIEEMLVSTTSERQGRVIDRDQAGSMELKKRQGYF
;
A
#
# COMPACT_ATOMS: atom_id res chain seq x y z
N MET A 1 10.48 7.77 5.53
CA MET A 1 9.25 7.02 5.90
C MET A 1 9.26 6.54 7.35
N TYR A 2 10.29 5.79 7.81
CA TYR A 2 10.31 5.27 9.18
C TYR A 2 10.27 6.35 10.26
N GLU A 3 11.06 7.42 10.09
CA GLU A 3 11.03 8.57 11.01
C GLU A 3 9.65 9.23 11.09
N PHE A 4 8.99 9.43 9.93
CA PHE A 4 7.63 9.95 9.87
C PHE A 4 6.66 9.06 10.65
N ARG A 5 6.71 7.73 10.46
CA ARG A 5 5.87 6.76 11.20
C ARG A 5 6.06 6.92 12.72
N ASP A 6 7.31 6.94 13.18
CA ASP A 6 7.63 6.96 14.62
C ASP A 6 7.20 8.29 15.26
N ARG A 7 7.43 9.40 14.57
CA ARG A 7 6.97 10.73 14.99
C ARG A 7 5.45 10.80 15.06
N THR A 8 4.76 10.32 14.03
CA THR A 8 3.30 10.36 13.93
C THR A 8 2.64 9.52 15.02
N ALA A 9 3.09 8.28 15.25
CA ALA A 9 2.56 7.43 16.31
C ALA A 9 2.69 8.09 17.69
N LYS A 10 3.86 8.69 17.95
CA LYS A 10 4.10 9.44 19.20
C LYS A 10 3.21 10.68 19.32
N ALA A 11 3.05 11.46 18.25
CA ALA A 11 2.26 12.68 18.26
C ALA A 11 0.77 12.43 18.56
N TYR A 12 0.21 11.34 18.03
CA TYR A 12 -1.18 10.94 18.28
C TYR A 12 -1.38 10.10 19.55
N GLY A 13 -0.30 9.78 20.28
CA GLY A 13 -0.39 8.94 21.49
C GLY A 13 -0.79 7.50 21.21
N CYS A 14 -0.55 7.01 19.99
CA CYS A 14 -0.90 5.64 19.59
C CYS A 14 0.18 4.64 20.01
N GLU A 15 -0.24 3.47 20.49
CA GLU A 15 0.65 2.32 20.62
C GLU A 15 0.97 1.74 19.23
N LEU A 16 2.25 1.80 18.84
CA LEU A 16 2.70 1.28 17.55
C LEU A 16 3.32 -0.11 17.69
N LEU A 17 2.56 -1.14 17.34
CA LEU A 17 3.05 -2.52 17.28
C LEU A 17 3.77 -2.79 15.95
N VAL A 18 5.10 -2.97 16.01
CA VAL A 18 5.91 -3.31 14.84
C VAL A 18 6.12 -4.81 14.77
N HIS A 19 5.72 -5.43 13.66
CA HIS A 19 5.98 -6.84 13.37
C HIS A 19 6.81 -6.99 12.09
N LYS A 20 7.82 -7.88 12.14
CA LYS A 20 8.64 -8.26 10.99
C LYS A 20 8.70 -9.78 10.96
N ASN A 21 8.40 -10.39 9.81
CA ASN A 21 8.43 -11.85 9.66
C ASN A 21 9.85 -12.38 9.97
N PRO A 22 10.05 -13.12 11.07
CA PRO A 22 11.37 -13.59 11.47
C PRO A 22 11.92 -14.66 10.52
N GLU A 23 11.07 -15.54 9.98
CA GLU A 23 11.48 -16.56 9.00
C GLU A 23 11.94 -15.91 7.69
N GLY A 24 11.20 -14.89 7.22
CA GLY A 24 11.57 -14.11 6.04
C GLY A 24 12.90 -13.39 6.20
N VAL A 25 13.19 -12.89 7.41
CA VAL A 25 14.51 -12.30 7.74
C VAL A 25 15.61 -13.35 7.76
N ALA A 26 15.38 -14.48 8.42
CA ALA A 26 16.37 -15.57 8.51
C ALA A 26 16.74 -16.12 7.13
N MET A 27 15.76 -16.18 6.21
CA MET A 27 15.97 -16.58 4.81
C MET A 27 16.59 -15.48 3.93
N GLY A 28 16.83 -14.28 4.45
CA GLY A 28 17.39 -13.17 3.67
C GLY A 28 16.48 -12.67 2.55
N ILE A 29 15.16 -12.81 2.69
CA ILE A 29 14.19 -12.45 1.65
C ILE A 29 14.22 -10.94 1.39
N ASN A 30 14.53 -10.57 0.15
CA ASN A 30 14.68 -9.18 -0.28
C ASN A 30 14.16 -9.01 -1.72
N PRO A 31 13.67 -7.80 -2.07
CA PRO A 31 13.02 -7.58 -3.36
C PRO A 31 13.98 -7.56 -4.56
N PHE A 32 15.29 -7.40 -4.34
CA PHE A 32 16.31 -7.40 -5.40
C PHE A 32 16.58 -8.79 -5.95
N VAL A 33 16.75 -9.76 -5.05
CA VAL A 33 17.11 -11.14 -5.40
C VAL A 33 15.87 -11.99 -5.65
N HIS A 34 14.81 -11.80 -4.87
CA HIS A 34 13.66 -12.70 -4.85
C HIS A 34 12.45 -12.19 -5.64
N GLY A 35 12.56 -11.00 -6.23
CA GLY A 35 11.49 -10.34 -6.97
C GLY A 35 10.33 -9.84 -6.09
N SER A 36 9.40 -9.11 -6.71
CA SER A 36 8.32 -8.43 -6.01
C SER A 36 7.32 -9.39 -5.37
N ALA A 37 6.98 -10.47 -6.08
CA ALA A 37 5.98 -11.47 -5.71
C ALA A 37 6.34 -12.21 -4.43
N LYS A 38 7.48 -12.93 -4.44
CA LYS A 38 7.93 -13.75 -3.31
C LYS A 38 8.27 -12.90 -2.10
N HIS A 39 8.92 -11.75 -2.30
CA HIS A 39 9.20 -10.82 -1.21
C HIS A 39 7.92 -10.33 -0.55
N THR A 40 6.93 -9.92 -1.32
CA THR A 40 5.68 -9.39 -0.76
C THR A 40 4.88 -10.45 -0.03
N ASP A 41 4.79 -11.66 -0.60
CA ASP A 41 4.08 -12.76 0.04
C ASP A 41 4.66 -13.10 1.42
N ILE A 42 5.97 -13.37 1.47
CA ILE A 42 6.63 -13.77 2.71
C ILE A 42 6.69 -12.59 3.70
N MET A 43 7.17 -11.42 3.27
CA MET A 43 7.47 -10.33 4.20
C MET A 43 6.23 -9.54 4.61
N LYS A 44 5.17 -9.51 3.79
CA LYS A 44 3.94 -8.76 4.09
C LYS A 44 2.76 -9.66 4.38
N THR A 45 2.39 -10.57 3.48
CA THR A 45 1.19 -11.40 3.67
C THR A 45 1.33 -12.30 4.90
N GLU A 46 2.39 -13.10 4.95
CA GLU A 46 2.64 -13.99 6.09
C GLU A 46 2.99 -13.18 7.35
N GLY A 47 3.74 -12.09 7.22
CA GLY A 47 4.03 -11.18 8.34
C GLY A 47 2.76 -10.61 8.98
N LEU A 48 1.79 -10.17 8.20
CA LEU A 48 0.52 -9.65 8.71
C LEU A 48 -0.29 -10.74 9.41
N LYS A 49 -0.39 -11.94 8.83
CA LYS A 49 -1.09 -13.08 9.46
C LYS A 49 -0.47 -13.45 10.80
N GLN A 50 0.87 -13.51 10.87
CA GLN A 50 1.60 -13.76 12.11
C GLN A 50 1.27 -12.70 13.17
N ALA A 51 1.26 -11.41 12.79
CA ALA A 51 0.93 -10.32 13.71
C ALA A 51 -0.50 -10.44 14.25
N LEU A 52 -1.48 -10.65 13.36
CA LEU A 52 -2.89 -10.79 13.73
C LEU A 52 -3.10 -11.98 14.68
N ASN A 53 -2.44 -13.12 14.42
CA ASN A 53 -2.50 -14.28 15.30
C ASN A 53 -1.82 -14.03 16.65
N LYS A 54 -0.65 -13.38 16.64
CA LYS A 54 0.14 -13.08 17.85
C LYS A 54 -0.65 -12.21 18.83
N TYR A 55 -1.33 -11.19 18.32
CA TYR A 55 -2.06 -10.22 19.15
C TYR A 55 -3.55 -10.58 19.33
N GLY A 56 -4.09 -11.53 18.55
CA GLY A 56 -5.47 -11.97 18.67
C GLY A 56 -6.50 -10.93 18.18
N PHE A 57 -6.13 -10.09 17.21
CA PHE A 57 -7.04 -9.09 16.65
C PHE A 57 -8.12 -9.76 15.79
N ASP A 58 -9.38 -9.42 16.07
CA ASP A 58 -10.57 -9.90 15.36
C ASP A 58 -11.09 -8.90 14.32
N ALA A 59 -10.65 -7.64 14.37
CA ALA A 59 -10.89 -6.63 13.35
C ALA A 59 -9.62 -5.85 13.02
N ALA A 60 -9.42 -5.53 11.75
CA ALA A 60 -8.31 -4.69 11.28
C ALA A 60 -8.79 -3.66 10.26
N PHE A 61 -8.51 -2.37 10.52
CA PHE A 61 -8.78 -1.30 9.58
C PHE A 61 -7.71 -1.27 8.48
N GLY A 62 -8.13 -1.24 7.22
CA GLY A 62 -7.29 -1.06 6.05
C GLY A 62 -7.62 0.24 5.32
N GLY A 63 -6.60 0.92 4.81
CA GLY A 63 -6.74 2.16 4.02
C GLY A 63 -7.05 1.95 2.53
N ALA A 64 -7.41 0.74 2.12
CA ALA A 64 -7.71 0.42 0.73
C ALA A 64 -8.97 1.15 0.25
N ARG A 65 -8.97 1.56 -1.03
CA ARG A 65 -10.10 2.24 -1.68
C ARG A 65 -10.45 1.58 -3.01
N ARG A 66 -11.69 1.76 -3.47
CA ARG A 66 -12.21 1.11 -4.68
C ARG A 66 -11.64 1.70 -5.98
N ASP A 67 -11.30 2.99 -5.96
CA ASP A 67 -10.75 3.74 -7.10
C ASP A 67 -9.25 3.48 -7.32
N GLU A 68 -8.52 3.02 -6.29
CA GLU A 68 -7.07 2.77 -6.34
C GLU A 68 -6.65 1.87 -7.51
N GLU A 69 -7.43 0.81 -7.77
CA GLU A 69 -7.12 -0.20 -8.78
C GLU A 69 -8.40 -0.91 -9.25
N LYS A 70 -8.49 -1.22 -10.55
CA LYS A 70 -9.69 -1.82 -11.18
C LYS A 70 -10.22 -3.06 -10.47
N SER A 71 -9.32 -3.90 -9.94
CA SER A 71 -9.66 -5.14 -9.24
C SER A 71 -10.40 -4.91 -7.90
N ARG A 72 -10.31 -3.69 -7.34
CA ARG A 72 -10.94 -3.30 -6.07
C ARG A 72 -12.36 -2.75 -6.22
N ALA A 73 -12.83 -2.54 -7.44
CA ALA A 73 -14.15 -1.94 -7.67
C ALA A 73 -15.31 -2.74 -7.03
N LYS A 74 -15.10 -4.04 -6.77
CA LYS A 74 -16.08 -4.94 -6.14
C LYS A 74 -15.81 -5.18 -4.64
N GLU A 75 -14.89 -4.44 -4.02
CA GLU A 75 -14.60 -4.56 -2.59
C GLU A 75 -15.80 -4.15 -1.73
N ARG A 76 -15.96 -4.86 -0.63
CA ARG A 76 -16.91 -4.53 0.44
C ARG A 76 -16.19 -3.71 1.51
N ILE A 77 -16.96 -2.98 2.33
CA ILE A 77 -16.40 -2.30 3.50
C ILE A 77 -15.94 -3.33 4.53
N TYR A 78 -16.72 -4.41 4.72
CA TYR A 78 -16.41 -5.53 5.60
C TYR A 78 -16.02 -6.75 4.76
N SER A 79 -14.77 -7.20 4.93
CA SER A 79 -14.24 -8.41 4.30
C SER A 79 -13.95 -9.46 5.36
N PHE A 80 -14.77 -10.51 5.40
CA PHE A 80 -14.68 -11.58 6.40
C PHE A 80 -13.56 -12.56 6.08
N ARG A 81 -12.85 -12.99 7.13
CA ARG A 81 -11.76 -13.98 7.10
C ARG A 81 -12.08 -15.13 8.05
N ASP A 82 -11.85 -16.36 7.60
CA ASP A 82 -11.95 -17.53 8.46
C ASP A 82 -10.77 -17.62 9.46
N ARG A 83 -10.76 -18.66 10.28
CA ARG A 83 -9.69 -18.94 11.26
C ARG A 83 -8.29 -19.15 10.68
N PHE A 84 -8.20 -19.39 9.37
CA PHE A 84 -6.95 -19.55 8.64
C PHE A 84 -6.61 -18.31 7.81
N HIS A 85 -7.26 -17.17 8.10
CA HIS A 85 -7.16 -15.90 7.36
C HIS A 85 -7.60 -15.98 5.90
N ARG A 86 -8.36 -17.01 5.50
CA ARG A 86 -8.83 -17.17 4.13
C ARG A 86 -10.12 -16.41 3.89
N TRP A 87 -10.26 -15.93 2.67
CA TRP A 87 -11.49 -15.32 2.19
C TRP A 87 -12.38 -16.32 1.46
N ASP A 88 -13.65 -16.36 1.83
CA ASP A 88 -14.69 -17.12 1.12
C ASP A 88 -15.77 -16.15 0.59
N PRO A 89 -16.04 -16.13 -0.74
CA PRO A 89 -17.13 -15.34 -1.31
C PRO A 89 -18.48 -15.57 -0.64
N LYS A 90 -18.79 -16.81 -0.22
CA LYS A 90 -20.08 -17.18 0.37
C LYS A 90 -20.28 -16.64 1.79
N ASN A 91 -19.19 -16.36 2.50
CA ASN A 91 -19.23 -15.79 3.84
C ASN A 91 -19.34 -14.26 3.84
N GLN A 92 -19.31 -13.63 2.66
CA GLN A 92 -19.44 -12.18 2.54
C GLN A 92 -20.90 -11.77 2.62
N ARG A 93 -21.16 -10.66 3.32
CA ARG A 93 -22.51 -10.21 3.63
C ARG A 93 -22.93 -9.04 2.76
N PRO A 94 -24.21 -8.96 2.35
CA PRO A 94 -24.77 -7.74 1.78
C PRO A 94 -24.59 -6.56 2.75
N GLU A 95 -24.21 -5.40 2.21
CA GLU A 95 -24.08 -4.14 2.95
C GLU A 95 -25.21 -3.23 2.46
N LEU A 96 -26.33 -3.20 3.20
CA LEU A 96 -27.51 -2.44 2.82
C LEU A 96 -27.50 -1.09 3.56
N TRP A 97 -27.59 0.01 2.80
CA TRP A 97 -27.46 1.38 3.34
C TRP A 97 -26.14 1.58 4.10
N HIS A 98 -26.22 1.99 5.36
CA HIS A 98 -25.11 2.14 6.30
C HIS A 98 -25.21 1.12 7.45
N ASN A 99 -25.94 0.02 7.24
CA ASN A 99 -26.07 -1.06 8.22
C ASN A 99 -25.06 -2.16 7.92
N TYR A 100 -24.11 -2.35 8.84
CA TYR A 100 -23.04 -3.34 8.73
C TYR A 100 -23.26 -4.47 9.72
N ASN A 101 -23.28 -5.71 9.23
CA ASN A 101 -23.33 -6.89 10.10
C ASN A 101 -21.90 -7.34 10.45
N GLY A 102 -21.39 -6.91 11.61
CA GLY A 102 -20.07 -7.27 12.12
C GLY A 102 -19.98 -8.58 12.90
N GLN A 103 -21.04 -9.39 12.99
CA GLN A 103 -21.04 -10.62 13.80
C GLN A 103 -19.98 -11.62 13.30
N ILE A 104 -19.17 -12.21 14.16
CA ILE A 104 -18.17 -13.22 13.77
C ILE A 104 -18.21 -14.42 14.71
N ASN A 105 -17.81 -15.59 14.21
CA ASN A 105 -17.59 -16.76 15.06
C ASN A 105 -16.24 -16.66 15.76
N LYS A 106 -16.06 -17.45 16.83
CA LYS A 106 -14.78 -17.54 17.53
C LYS A 106 -13.66 -17.96 16.58
N GLY A 107 -12.64 -17.11 16.49
CA GLY A 107 -11.46 -17.31 15.64
C GLY A 107 -11.59 -16.75 14.22
N GLU A 108 -12.74 -16.22 13.82
CA GLU A 108 -12.86 -15.44 12.58
C GLU A 108 -12.35 -14.00 12.80
N SER A 109 -12.04 -13.31 11.71
CA SER A 109 -11.69 -11.88 11.77
C SER A 109 -12.25 -11.10 10.58
N ILE A 110 -12.26 -9.77 10.67
CA ILE A 110 -12.75 -8.88 9.63
C ILE A 110 -11.64 -7.91 9.21
N ARG A 111 -11.55 -7.63 7.90
CA ARG A 111 -10.86 -6.44 7.38
C ARG A 111 -11.90 -5.38 7.07
N VAL A 112 -11.73 -4.19 7.64
CA VAL A 112 -12.67 -3.07 7.51
C VAL A 112 -12.02 -1.94 6.73
N PHE A 113 -12.71 -1.41 5.73
CA PHE A 113 -12.16 -0.40 4.81
C PHE A 113 -12.99 0.89 4.83
N PRO A 114 -12.82 1.76 5.84
CA PRO A 114 -13.65 2.96 6.01
C PRO A 114 -13.59 3.93 4.83
N LEU A 115 -12.44 3.97 4.15
CA LEU A 115 -12.19 4.88 3.03
C LEU A 115 -12.63 4.30 1.68
N SER A 116 -13.33 3.15 1.64
CA SER A 116 -13.66 2.45 0.39
C SER A 116 -14.29 3.32 -0.70
N ASN A 117 -15.10 4.31 -0.29
CA ASN A 117 -15.83 5.21 -1.18
C ASN A 117 -15.10 6.53 -1.48
N TRP A 118 -13.94 6.75 -0.87
CA TRP A 118 -13.14 7.96 -1.08
C TRP A 118 -12.30 7.81 -2.34
N THR A 119 -12.27 8.88 -3.13
CA THR A 119 -11.36 9.01 -4.27
C THR A 119 -10.00 9.55 -3.84
N GLU A 120 -8.99 9.45 -4.71
CA GLU A 120 -7.68 10.05 -4.44
C GLU A 120 -7.78 11.56 -4.22
N GLN A 121 -8.69 12.22 -4.94
CA GLN A 121 -8.98 13.64 -4.76
C GLN A 121 -9.55 13.93 -3.37
N ASP A 122 -10.50 13.13 -2.89
CA ASP A 122 -11.08 13.30 -1.54
C ASP A 122 -10.00 13.18 -0.46
N ILE A 123 -9.06 12.24 -0.62
CA ILE A 123 -7.93 12.06 0.31
C ILE A 123 -7.03 13.30 0.34
N TRP A 124 -6.62 13.82 -0.82
CA TRP A 124 -5.77 15.02 -0.88
C TRP A 124 -6.47 16.26 -0.35
N GLN A 125 -7.76 16.44 -0.66
CA GLN A 125 -8.54 17.55 -0.14
C GLN A 125 -8.68 17.50 1.38
N TYR A 126 -8.94 16.31 1.94
CA TYR A 126 -9.04 16.15 3.39
C TYR A 126 -7.71 16.37 4.11
N ILE A 127 -6.61 15.86 3.54
CA ILE A 127 -5.25 16.13 4.05
C ILE A 127 -4.99 17.65 4.09
N TRP A 128 -5.40 18.37 3.05
CA TRP A 128 -5.22 19.82 2.98
C TRP A 128 -6.11 20.58 3.97
N LEU A 129 -7.41 20.27 4.03
CA LEU A 129 -8.38 20.94 4.90
C LEU A 129 -8.07 20.72 6.40
N GLU A 130 -7.68 19.50 6.76
CA GLU A 130 -7.38 19.11 8.13
C GLU A 130 -5.91 19.32 8.50
N ASN A 131 -5.11 19.89 7.59
CA ASN A 131 -3.67 20.15 7.77
C ASN A 131 -2.90 18.92 8.27
N ILE A 132 -3.12 17.77 7.62
CA ILE A 132 -2.51 16.50 7.99
C ILE A 132 -1.10 16.41 7.40
N ASP A 133 -0.13 16.15 8.27
CA ASP A 133 1.25 15.89 7.87
C ASP A 133 1.35 14.75 6.84
N ILE A 134 2.24 14.90 5.85
CA ILE A 134 2.51 13.87 4.84
C ILE A 134 4.01 13.57 4.73
N VAL A 135 4.33 12.41 4.15
CA VAL A 135 5.72 12.05 3.83
C VAL A 135 6.25 12.96 2.71
N PRO A 136 7.46 13.53 2.84
CA PRO A 136 8.02 14.44 1.81
C PRO A 136 8.15 13.85 0.40
N LEU A 137 8.15 12.52 0.27
CA LEU A 137 8.19 11.83 -1.03
C LEU A 137 6.93 12.06 -1.88
N TYR A 138 5.81 12.45 -1.28
CA TYR A 138 4.60 12.82 -2.01
C TYR A 138 4.72 14.17 -2.72
N ILE A 139 5.65 15.03 -2.29
CA ILE A 139 5.92 16.34 -2.88
C ILE A 139 7.04 16.22 -3.93
N ALA A 140 6.87 16.89 -5.07
CA ALA A 140 7.87 16.89 -6.14
C ALA A 140 9.19 17.52 -5.69
N ALA A 141 10.29 16.88 -6.05
CA ALA A 141 11.64 17.37 -5.86
C ALA A 141 12.59 16.74 -6.88
N GLU A 142 13.70 17.41 -7.15
CA GLU A 142 14.78 16.82 -7.93
C GLU A 142 15.40 15.64 -7.17
N ARG A 143 15.27 14.45 -7.75
CA ARG A 143 15.77 13.21 -7.15
C ARG A 143 16.63 12.45 -8.15
N PRO A 144 17.66 11.72 -7.69
CA PRO A 144 18.37 10.75 -8.52
C PRO A 144 17.43 9.58 -8.86
N VAL A 145 17.23 9.33 -10.14
CA VAL A 145 16.29 8.33 -10.65
C VAL A 145 16.96 7.48 -11.72
N LEU A 146 16.72 6.18 -11.64
CA LEU A 146 17.03 5.21 -12.69
C LEU A 146 15.73 4.81 -13.41
N GLU A 147 15.73 4.86 -14.73
CA GLU A 147 14.62 4.35 -15.53
C GLU A 147 14.90 2.91 -15.93
N ARG A 148 14.06 1.96 -15.48
CA ARG A 148 14.15 0.54 -15.81
C ARG A 148 12.75 0.01 -16.10
N ASP A 149 12.56 -0.67 -17.23
CA ASP A 149 11.28 -1.25 -17.65
C ASP A 149 10.09 -0.25 -17.61
N GLY A 150 10.35 1.00 -18.01
CA GLY A 150 9.37 2.09 -18.00
C GLY A 150 8.92 2.52 -16.60
N MET A 151 9.72 2.22 -15.57
CA MET A 151 9.53 2.68 -14.20
C MET A 151 10.67 3.60 -13.77
N LEU A 152 10.32 4.73 -13.17
CA LEU A 152 11.26 5.67 -12.56
C LEU A 152 11.56 5.26 -11.12
N MET A 153 12.70 4.62 -10.88
CA MET A 153 13.14 4.21 -9.54
C MET A 153 14.01 5.29 -8.90
N MET A 154 13.56 5.86 -7.79
CA MET A 154 14.42 6.74 -6.99
C MET A 154 15.56 5.93 -6.35
N ILE A 155 16.78 6.42 -6.48
CA ILE A 155 17.97 5.80 -5.91
C ILE A 155 18.40 6.58 -4.66
N ASP A 156 18.12 6.04 -3.49
CA ASP A 156 18.48 6.64 -2.20
C ASP A 156 19.46 5.80 -1.37
N ASP A 157 19.87 4.64 -1.89
CA ASP A 157 20.96 3.84 -1.32
C ASP A 157 21.72 3.01 -2.38
N ASN A 158 22.66 2.19 -1.92
CA ASN A 158 23.64 1.47 -2.73
C ASN A 158 23.30 0.00 -3.03
N ARG A 159 22.09 -0.49 -2.72
CA ARG A 159 21.72 -1.90 -2.97
C ARG A 159 21.30 -2.18 -4.42
N ILE A 160 21.19 -1.15 -5.25
CA ILE A 160 20.84 -1.30 -6.67
C ILE A 160 22.04 -1.81 -7.46
N ASP A 161 21.84 -2.88 -8.23
CA ASP A 161 22.82 -3.37 -9.19
C ASP A 161 22.56 -2.74 -10.57
N LEU A 162 23.47 -1.86 -10.99
CA LEU A 162 23.37 -1.14 -12.26
C LEU A 162 23.76 -2.05 -13.42
N GLN A 163 22.85 -2.21 -14.37
CA GLN A 163 23.09 -2.98 -15.59
C GLN A 163 23.84 -2.14 -16.64
N PRO A 164 24.54 -2.77 -17.60
CA PRO A 164 25.25 -2.04 -18.65
C PRO A 164 24.34 -1.05 -19.40
N GLY A 165 24.76 0.22 -19.46
CA GLY A 165 24.02 1.29 -20.13
C GLY A 165 23.00 2.02 -19.25
N GLU A 166 22.77 1.57 -18.02
CA GLU A 166 21.91 2.28 -17.08
C GLU A 166 22.58 3.53 -16.52
N VAL A 167 21.84 4.65 -16.57
CA VAL A 167 22.33 5.95 -16.11
C VAL A 167 21.34 6.55 -15.13
N ILE A 168 21.83 6.88 -13.93
CA ILE A 168 21.07 7.63 -12.94
C ILE A 168 21.03 9.09 -13.39
N LYS A 169 19.83 9.64 -13.52
CA LYS A 169 19.58 11.04 -13.90
C LYS A 169 18.81 11.76 -12.80
N LYS A 170 19.09 13.04 -12.60
CA LYS A 170 18.21 13.88 -11.78
C LYS A 170 16.93 14.18 -12.55
N ARG A 171 15.79 13.95 -11.92
CA ARG A 171 14.46 14.29 -12.47
C ARG A 171 13.60 14.90 -11.37
N MET A 172 12.74 15.84 -11.75
CA MET A 172 11.69 16.34 -10.86
C MET A 172 10.57 15.31 -10.79
N VAL A 173 10.49 14.60 -9.65
CA VAL A 173 9.54 13.49 -9.49
C VAL A 173 8.88 13.54 -8.13
N ARG A 174 7.71 12.91 -7.99
CA ARG A 174 7.04 12.61 -6.72
C ARG A 174 6.55 11.17 -6.69
N PHE A 175 5.99 10.75 -5.57
CA PHE A 175 5.35 9.45 -5.43
C PHE A 175 3.85 9.61 -5.20
N ARG A 176 3.03 8.85 -5.94
CA ARG A 176 1.59 8.73 -5.68
C ARG A 176 1.24 7.62 -4.71
N THR A 177 2.09 6.60 -4.63
CA THR A 177 2.02 5.53 -3.63
C THR A 177 3.39 5.26 -3.05
N LEU A 178 3.43 4.77 -1.81
CA LEU A 178 4.67 4.39 -1.14
C LEU A 178 4.61 2.92 -0.71
N GLY A 179 5.69 2.19 -0.97
CA GLY A 179 5.83 0.78 -0.57
C GLY A 179 7.28 0.39 -0.34
N CYS A 180 7.63 -0.87 -0.57
CA CYS A 180 9.02 -1.29 -0.44
C CYS A 180 9.86 -0.66 -1.57
N TRP A 181 11.09 -0.29 -1.25
CA TRP A 181 12.11 0.00 -2.23
C TRP A 181 12.76 -1.33 -2.69
N PRO A 182 12.97 -1.57 -4.00
CA PRO A 182 12.82 -0.65 -5.14
C PRO A 182 11.46 -0.76 -5.85
N LEU A 183 10.48 -1.42 -5.23
CA LEU A 183 9.20 -1.82 -5.85
C LEU A 183 8.18 -0.67 -6.01
N THR A 184 8.62 0.58 -5.95
CA THR A 184 7.77 1.76 -6.00
C THR A 184 8.34 2.73 -7.01
N GLY A 185 7.61 2.95 -8.11
CA GLY A 185 7.95 3.92 -9.13
C GLY A 185 7.50 5.32 -8.75
N ALA A 186 8.36 6.28 -9.02
CA ALA A 186 8.04 7.70 -9.01
C ALA A 186 7.29 8.10 -10.29
N VAL A 187 6.68 9.27 -10.26
CA VAL A 187 6.07 9.93 -11.43
C VAL A 187 6.73 11.30 -11.61
N GLU A 188 6.95 11.71 -12.86
CA GLU A 188 7.36 13.09 -13.13
C GLU A 188 6.24 14.05 -12.72
N SER A 189 6.60 15.11 -12.01
CA SER A 189 5.64 16.06 -11.47
C SER A 189 6.39 17.33 -11.08
N ASN A 190 5.75 18.48 -11.21
CA ASN A 190 6.24 19.76 -10.69
C ASN A 190 5.50 20.20 -9.43
N ALA A 191 4.63 19.36 -8.86
CA ALA A 191 3.79 19.72 -7.73
C ALA A 191 4.58 19.71 -6.41
N GLN A 192 5.04 20.89 -5.99
CA GLN A 192 5.85 21.14 -4.81
C GLN A 192 5.00 21.48 -3.57
N THR A 193 3.68 21.61 -3.72
CA THR A 193 2.75 21.90 -2.62
C THR A 193 1.50 21.01 -2.68
N LEU A 194 0.76 20.90 -1.57
CA LEU A 194 -0.53 20.17 -1.55
C LEU A 194 -1.55 20.73 -2.55
N PRO A 195 -1.76 22.06 -2.66
CA PRO A 195 -2.61 22.63 -3.70
C PRO A 195 -2.19 22.23 -5.12
N GLU A 196 -0.90 22.29 -5.43
CA GLU A 196 -0.40 21.89 -6.76
C GLU A 196 -0.62 20.40 -7.03
N ILE A 197 -0.54 19.53 -6.01
CA ILE A 197 -0.87 18.11 -6.16
C ILE A 197 -2.35 17.94 -6.48
N ILE A 198 -3.23 18.65 -5.78
CA ILE A 198 -4.67 18.61 -6.03
C ILE A 198 -4.97 19.07 -7.46
N GLU A 199 -4.35 20.17 -7.92
CA GLU A 199 -4.49 20.69 -9.28
C GLU A 199 -4.00 19.69 -10.34
N GLU A 200 -2.82 19.09 -10.14
CA GLU A 200 -2.29 18.04 -11.02
C GLU A 200 -3.26 16.86 -11.12
N MET A 201 -3.97 16.55 -10.04
CA MET A 201 -4.87 15.41 -9.99
C MET A 201 -6.18 15.62 -10.75
N LEU A 202 -6.65 16.86 -10.88
CA LEU A 202 -7.85 17.19 -11.65
C LEU A 202 -7.74 16.84 -13.14
N VAL A 203 -6.51 16.78 -13.68
CA VAL A 203 -6.25 16.51 -15.10
C VAL A 203 -5.63 15.14 -15.36
N SER A 204 -5.35 14.37 -14.31
CA SER A 204 -4.70 13.07 -14.44
C SER A 204 -5.68 11.99 -14.89
N THR A 205 -5.25 11.18 -15.85
CA THR A 205 -6.03 10.04 -16.39
C THR A 205 -5.50 8.68 -15.93
N THR A 206 -4.52 8.68 -15.02
CA THR A 206 -3.82 7.48 -14.58
C THR A 206 -4.19 7.08 -13.14
N SER A 207 -4.31 5.78 -12.90
CA SER A 207 -4.55 5.23 -11.55
C SER A 207 -3.38 5.53 -10.60
N GLU A 208 -3.71 5.82 -9.34
CA GLU A 208 -2.75 6.05 -8.27
C GLU A 208 -1.64 4.98 -8.19
N ARG A 209 -2.04 3.72 -8.36
CA ARG A 209 -1.17 2.56 -8.18
C ARG A 209 -0.37 2.15 -9.41
N GLN A 210 -0.42 2.89 -10.52
CA GLN A 210 0.27 2.52 -11.77
C GLN A 210 1.79 2.31 -11.62
N GLY A 211 2.42 3.01 -10.67
CA GLY A 211 3.86 2.90 -10.38
C GLY A 211 4.26 1.68 -9.54
N ARG A 212 3.33 0.81 -9.14
CA ARG A 212 3.63 -0.34 -8.27
C ARG A 212 4.00 -1.57 -9.10
N VAL A 213 5.25 -2.03 -8.97
CA VAL A 213 5.75 -3.24 -9.67
C VAL A 213 4.90 -4.49 -9.39
N ILE A 214 4.49 -4.66 -8.12
CA ILE A 214 3.65 -5.80 -7.72
C ILE A 214 2.31 -5.86 -8.44
N ASP A 215 1.76 -4.71 -8.84
CA ASP A 215 0.47 -4.64 -9.51
C ASP A 215 0.64 -4.99 -11.01
N ARG A 216 1.86 -4.86 -11.57
CA ARG A 216 2.24 -5.34 -12.93
C ARG A 216 2.58 -6.83 -12.95
N ASP A 217 3.45 -7.29 -12.03
CA ASP A 217 3.97 -8.67 -12.00
C ASP A 217 2.90 -9.72 -11.68
N GLN A 218 1.82 -9.31 -11.01
CA GLN A 218 0.75 -10.19 -10.57
C GLN A 218 -0.60 -9.69 -11.07
N ALA A 219 -0.75 -9.55 -12.38
CA ALA A 219 -2.02 -9.33 -13.08
C ALA A 219 -3.01 -10.53 -12.96
N GLY A 220 -3.03 -11.20 -11.81
CA GLY A 220 -3.95 -12.27 -11.43
C GLY A 220 -5.01 -11.78 -10.43
N SER A 221 -6.21 -12.36 -10.52
CA SER A 221 -7.41 -11.96 -9.76
C SER A 221 -7.10 -11.68 -8.28
N MET A 222 -7.42 -10.47 -7.81
CA MET A 222 -7.37 -10.07 -6.40
C MET A 222 -8.09 -11.06 -5.48
N GLU A 223 -9.06 -11.82 -5.98
CA GLU A 223 -9.71 -12.91 -5.26
C GLU A 223 -8.73 -14.01 -4.86
N LEU A 224 -7.73 -14.34 -5.69
CA LEU A 224 -6.69 -15.30 -5.34
C LEU A 224 -5.84 -14.75 -4.18
N LYS A 225 -5.45 -13.48 -4.26
CA LYS A 225 -4.72 -12.79 -3.19
C LYS A 225 -5.52 -12.82 -1.89
N LYS A 226 -6.82 -12.53 -1.93
CA LYS A 226 -7.72 -12.61 -0.76
C LYS A 226 -7.83 -14.02 -0.18
N ARG A 227 -7.94 -15.05 -1.03
CA ARG A 227 -7.96 -16.45 -0.59
C ARG A 227 -6.66 -16.84 0.11
N GLN A 228 -5.55 -16.26 -0.34
CA GLN A 228 -4.24 -16.39 0.29
C GLN A 228 -4.07 -15.50 1.53
N GLY A 229 -5.08 -14.71 1.93
CA GLY A 229 -5.02 -13.84 3.10
C GLY A 229 -4.25 -12.54 2.89
N TYR A 230 -4.04 -12.13 1.64
CA TYR A 230 -3.64 -10.76 1.31
C TYR A 230 -4.78 -9.80 1.68
N PHE A 231 -4.44 -8.73 2.39
CA PHE A 231 -5.33 -7.91 3.23
C PHE A 231 -5.79 -8.61 4.52
#